data_AF-A0A7H4P7S9-F1
#
_entry.id   AF-A0A7H4P7S9-F1
#
_cell.length_a   1.000
_cell.length_b   1.000
_cell.length_c   1.000
_cell.angle_alpha   90.00
_cell.angle_beta   90.00
_cell.angle_gamma   90.00
#
_symmetry.space_group_name_H-M   'P 1'
#
loop_
_entity.id
_entity.type
_entity.pdbx_description
1 polymer ?
#
loop_
_entity_poly.entity_id
_entity_poly.type
_entity_poly.pdbx_seq_one_letter_code
_entity_poly.pdbx_strand_id
1 'polypeptide(L)'
;MRELLLSDEYADQKRAVNRFMLVLTTLYSLDSKAFAEATESLHGRTRVYFAEDERTLQKNGNQTKPKQVPGTPWWVITNTNTGRKCSMIEHIMQSMQFPAELIEKVCGTI
;
A
#
# COMPACT_ATOMS: atom_id res chain seq x y z
N MET A 1 0.32 -5.63 -12.31
CA MET A 1 1.48 -5.88 -11.41
C MET A 1 2.77 -6.20 -12.14
N ARG A 2 2.86 -7.26 -12.97
CA ARG A 2 4.12 -7.57 -13.70
C ARG A 2 4.57 -6.41 -14.61
N GLU A 3 3.64 -5.79 -15.33
CA GLU A 3 3.91 -4.60 -16.15
C GLU A 3 4.42 -3.41 -15.32
N LEU A 4 3.81 -3.14 -14.15
CA LEU A 4 4.30 -2.12 -13.23
C LEU A 4 5.76 -2.36 -12.84
N LEU A 5 6.11 -3.59 -12.43
CA LEU A 5 7.49 -3.91 -12.00
C LEU A 5 8.53 -3.77 -13.12
N LEU A 6 8.10 -3.82 -14.38
CA LEU A 6 8.94 -3.66 -15.56
C LEU A 6 8.92 -2.23 -16.13
N SER A 7 8.09 -1.34 -15.58
CA SER A 7 7.94 0.02 -16.09
C SER A 7 9.10 0.93 -15.66
N ASP A 8 9.49 1.86 -16.54
CA ASP A 8 10.49 2.88 -16.25
C ASP A 8 10.06 3.76 -15.06
N GLU A 9 8.76 4.08 -14.96
CA GLU A 9 8.20 4.85 -13.84
C GLU A 9 8.50 4.19 -12.49
N TYR A 10 8.35 2.86 -12.39
CA TYR A 10 8.61 2.13 -11.17
C TYR A 10 10.12 2.03 -10.90
N ALA A 11 10.93 1.79 -11.94
CA ALA A 11 12.39 1.71 -11.84
C ALA A 11 13.03 3.04 -11.40
N ASP A 12 12.46 4.17 -11.81
CA ASP A 12 12.95 5.52 -11.47
C ASP A 12 12.69 5.90 -9.99
N GLN A 13 11.89 5.12 -9.26
CA GLN A 13 11.58 5.40 -7.86
C GLN A 13 12.75 5.07 -6.92
N LYS A 14 13.40 6.13 -6.41
CA LYS A 14 14.57 6.02 -5.53
C LYS A 14 14.27 5.66 -4.07
N ARG A 15 13.01 5.78 -3.62
CA ARG A 15 12.62 5.55 -2.22
C ARG A 15 11.56 4.47 -2.11
N ALA A 16 11.69 3.60 -1.10
CA ALA A 16 10.73 2.55 -0.79
C ALA A 16 9.29 3.06 -0.65
N VAL A 17 9.10 4.24 -0.03
CA VAL A 17 7.76 4.83 0.08
C VAL A 17 7.16 5.16 -1.28
N ASN A 18 7.94 5.58 -2.28
CA ASN A 18 7.40 5.91 -3.59
C ASN A 18 6.94 4.64 -4.33
N ARG A 19 7.76 3.59 -4.30
CA ARG A 19 7.39 2.27 -4.86
C ARG A 19 6.15 1.70 -4.18
N PHE A 20 6.08 1.80 -2.86
CA PHE A 20 4.90 1.44 -2.08
C PHE A 20 3.64 2.20 -2.54
N MET A 21 3.72 3.52 -2.77
CA MET A 21 2.59 4.30 -3.29
C MET A 21 2.15 3.82 -4.69
N LEU A 22 3.10 3.57 -5.61
CA LEU A 22 2.78 3.10 -6.96
C LEU A 22 2.13 1.71 -6.95
N VAL A 23 2.60 0.81 -6.09
CA VAL A 23 1.98 -0.50 -5.90
C VAL A 23 0.54 -0.34 -5.41
N LEU A 24 0.28 0.50 -4.40
CA LEU A 24 -1.07 0.74 -3.90
C LEU A 24 -1.99 1.34 -4.96
N THR A 25 -1.54 2.37 -5.68
CA THR A 25 -2.29 2.96 -6.80
C THR A 25 -2.65 1.92 -7.85
N THR A 26 -1.70 1.04 -8.20
CA THR A 26 -1.92 -0.01 -9.20
C THR A 26 -2.86 -1.11 -8.70
N LEU A 27 -2.78 -1.51 -7.43
CA LEU A 27 -3.68 -2.51 -6.87
C LEU A 27 -5.12 -1.97 -6.85
N TYR A 28 -5.31 -0.72 -6.45
CA TYR A 28 -6.63 -0.08 -6.49
C TYR A 28 -7.20 0.03 -7.91
N SER A 29 -6.38 0.37 -8.91
CA SER A 29 -6.85 0.49 -10.30
C SER A 29 -7.22 -0.85 -10.94
N LEU A 30 -6.64 -1.96 -10.46
CA LEU A 30 -6.98 -3.30 -10.93
C LEU A 30 -8.35 -3.75 -10.43
N ASP A 31 -8.65 -3.53 -9.14
CA ASP A 31 -9.95 -3.81 -8.54
C ASP A 31 -10.14 -2.96 -7.29
N SER A 32 -10.86 -1.84 -7.43
CA SER A 32 -11.10 -0.90 -6.34
C SER A 32 -11.94 -1.51 -5.20
N LYS A 33 -12.81 -2.48 -5.52
CA LYS A 33 -13.68 -3.12 -4.54
C LYS A 33 -12.89 -4.11 -3.70
N ALA A 34 -12.15 -5.01 -4.35
CA ALA A 34 -11.30 -5.97 -3.63
C ALA A 34 -10.22 -5.25 -2.81
N PHE A 35 -9.68 -4.13 -3.32
CA PHE A 35 -8.76 -3.29 -2.55
C PHE A 35 -9.42 -2.73 -1.29
N ALA A 36 -10.63 -2.17 -1.40
CA ALA A 36 -11.36 -1.63 -0.25
C ALA A 36 -11.58 -2.70 0.83
N GLU A 37 -12.11 -3.87 0.44
CA GLU A 37 -12.33 -5.02 1.33
C GLU A 37 -11.03 -5.46 2.03
N ALA A 38 -9.91 -5.51 1.28
CA ALA A 38 -8.62 -5.86 1.82
C ALA A 38 -8.10 -4.84 2.86
N THR A 39 -8.35 -3.54 2.64
CA THR A 39 -7.88 -2.48 3.53
C THR A 39 -8.68 -2.35 4.82
N GLU A 40 -9.96 -2.71 4.84
CA GLU A 40 -10.81 -2.63 6.04
C GLU A 40 -10.27 -3.50 7.20
N SER A 41 -9.76 -4.69 6.87
CA SER A 41 -9.20 -5.62 7.86
C SER A 41 -7.75 -5.32 8.24
N LEU A 42 -7.10 -4.37 7.55
CA LEU A 42 -5.67 -4.10 7.69
C LEU A 42 -5.40 -2.91 8.62
N HIS A 43 -5.15 -3.21 9.89
CA HIS A 43 -4.79 -2.21 10.89
C HIS A 43 -3.67 -2.70 11.82
N GLY A 44 -3.02 -1.75 12.49
CA GLY A 44 -2.09 -2.05 13.57
C GLY A 44 -2.82 -2.31 14.89
N ARG A 45 -2.05 -2.61 15.94
CA ARG A 45 -2.60 -2.77 17.30
C ARG A 45 -3.36 -1.53 17.79
N THR A 46 -2.85 -0.34 17.47
CA THR A 46 -3.42 0.94 17.92
C THR A 46 -3.54 1.97 16.80
N ARG A 47 -3.13 1.61 15.57
CA ARG A 47 -3.05 2.54 14.45
C ARG A 47 -3.94 2.06 13.31
N VAL A 48 -4.73 2.97 12.76
CA VAL A 48 -5.39 2.78 11.47
C VAL A 48 -4.34 2.99 10.38
N TYR A 49 -4.26 2.07 9.42
CA TYR A 49 -3.26 2.14 8.34
C TYR A 49 -3.79 2.86 7.10
N PHE A 50 -5.05 2.59 6.75
CA PHE A 50 -5.75 3.15 5.60
C PHE A 50 -7.06 3.82 6.04
N ALA A 51 -7.39 4.95 5.40
CA ALA A 51 -8.67 5.65 5.60
C ALA A 51 -8.99 6.51 4.37
N GLU A 52 -10.23 6.93 4.20
CA GLU A 52 -10.63 7.83 3.10
C GLU A 52 -10.30 9.31 3.39
N ASP A 53 -9.81 9.62 4.59
CA ASP A 53 -9.40 10.96 4.98
C ASP A 53 -8.14 10.97 5.84
N GLU A 54 -7.35 12.03 5.70
CA GLU A 54 -6.10 12.22 6.46
C GLU A 54 -6.34 12.25 7.98
N ARG A 55 -7.43 12.88 8.41
CA ARG A 55 -7.70 13.17 9.82
C ARG A 55 -7.92 11.89 10.62
N THR A 56 -8.56 10.88 10.03
CA THR A 56 -8.74 9.56 10.63
C THR A 56 -7.39 8.91 10.96
N LEU A 57 -6.39 9.02 10.06
CA LEU A 57 -5.05 8.47 10.31
C LEU A 57 -4.25 9.25 11.36
N GLN A 58 -4.45 10.57 11.45
CA GLN A 58 -3.80 11.41 12.46
C GLN A 58 -4.40 11.19 13.86
N LYS A 59 -5.73 11.05 13.96
CA LYS A 59 -6.41 10.79 15.24
C LYS A 59 -5.99 9.46 15.87
N ASN A 60 -5.73 8.45 15.03
CA ASN A 60 -5.38 7.11 15.47
C ASN A 60 -3.86 6.86 15.54
N GLY A 61 -3.05 7.91 15.60
CA GLY A 61 -1.62 7.75 15.87
C GLY A 61 -0.79 9.02 15.73
N ASN A 62 0.14 9.21 16.67
CA ASN A 62 1.11 10.30 16.60
C ASN A 62 2.17 10.03 15.53
N GLN A 63 2.53 11.07 14.78
CA GLN A 63 3.58 11.05 13.75
C GLN A 63 3.39 9.95 12.68
N THR A 64 2.16 9.65 12.28
CA THR A 64 1.86 8.61 11.26
C THR A 64 2.31 8.99 9.85
N LYS A 65 2.58 10.28 9.60
CA LYS A 65 2.93 10.86 8.28
C LYS A 65 1.99 10.34 7.18
N PRO A 66 0.68 10.64 7.26
CA PRO A 66 -0.27 10.23 6.24
C PRO A 66 0.16 10.75 4.86
N LYS A 67 -0.14 9.97 3.82
CA LYS A 67 -0.07 10.41 2.42
C LYS A 67 -1.28 9.90 1.66
N GLN A 68 -1.84 10.74 0.80
CA GLN A 68 -2.86 10.31 -0.14
C GLN A 68 -2.24 9.36 -1.17
N VAL A 69 -2.93 8.26 -1.46
CA VAL A 69 -2.56 7.34 -2.54
C VAL A 69 -3.02 7.94 -3.87
N PRO A 70 -2.10 8.27 -4.80
CA PRO A 70 -2.44 8.96 -6.06
C PRO A 70 -3.54 8.24 -6.84
N GLY A 71 -4.52 8.99 -7.35
CA GLY A 71 -5.61 8.45 -8.17
C GLY A 71 -6.68 7.67 -7.39
N THR A 72 -6.68 7.74 -6.06
CA THR A 72 -7.61 6.99 -5.20
C THR A 72 -8.21 7.88 -4.10
N PRO A 73 -9.34 7.50 -3.47
CA PRO A 73 -9.85 8.17 -2.28
C PRO A 73 -9.06 7.83 -1.01
N TRP A 74 -8.09 6.91 -1.07
CA TRP A 74 -7.42 6.36 0.10
C TRP A 74 -6.21 7.19 0.54
N TRP A 75 -6.02 7.25 1.85
CA TRP A 75 -4.83 7.71 2.54
C TRP A 75 -4.15 6.54 3.22
N VAL A 76 -2.83 6.59 3.33
CA VAL A 76 -2.03 5.56 4.01
C VAL A 76 -0.99 6.18 4.95
N ILE A 77 -0.71 5.53 6.08
CA ILE A 77 0.39 5.91 6.95
C ILE A 77 1.75 5.59 6.30
N THR A 78 2.72 6.51 6.36
CA THR A 78 4.03 6.28 5.73
C THR A 78 5.21 6.21 6.70
N ASN A 79 4.99 6.57 7.97
CA ASN A 79 5.98 6.40 9.05
C ASN A 79 6.06 4.93 9.52
N THR A 80 6.53 4.08 8.62
CA THR A 80 6.70 2.63 8.77
C THR A 80 8.04 2.23 8.13
N ASN A 81 8.68 1.17 8.65
CA ASN A 81 9.85 0.60 7.99
C ASN A 81 9.45 -0.18 6.73
N THR A 82 10.43 -0.57 5.91
CA THR A 82 10.19 -1.31 4.66
C THR A 82 9.47 -2.64 4.92
N GLY A 83 9.88 -3.41 5.94
CA GLY A 83 9.21 -4.67 6.28
C GLY A 83 7.71 -4.51 6.53
N ARG A 84 7.28 -3.44 7.22
CA ARG A 84 5.86 -3.16 7.43
C ARG A 84 5.14 -2.68 6.16
N LYS A 85 5.83 -1.98 5.25
CA LYS A 85 5.28 -1.69 3.91
C LYS A 85 5.03 -2.97 3.14
N CYS A 86 5.99 -3.90 3.16
CA CYS A 86 5.86 -5.22 2.54
C CYS A 86 4.70 -6.01 3.17
N SER A 87 4.57 -6.06 4.51
CA SER A 87 3.44 -6.75 5.14
C SER A 87 2.07 -6.15 4.78
N MET A 88 1.99 -4.82 4.60
CA MET A 88 0.75 -4.19 4.13
C MET A 88 0.42 -4.61 2.69
N ILE A 89 1.42 -4.61 1.79
CA ILE A 89 1.23 -5.06 0.40
C ILE A 89 0.90 -6.55 0.33
N GLU A 90 1.60 -7.37 1.09
CA GLU A 90 1.36 -8.81 1.17
C GLU A 90 -0.08 -9.11 1.58
N HIS A 91 -0.57 -8.50 2.66
CA HIS A 91 -1.96 -8.66 3.10
C HIS A 91 -2.97 -8.27 2.02
N ILE A 92 -2.78 -7.10 1.40
CA ILE A 92 -3.69 -6.62 0.34
C ILE A 92 -3.68 -7.58 -0.85
N MET A 93 -2.50 -7.95 -1.32
CA MET A 93 -2.37 -8.83 -2.48
C MET A 93 -2.88 -10.26 -2.20
N GLN A 94 -2.70 -10.79 -0.99
CA GLN A 94 -3.26 -12.08 -0.58
C GLN A 94 -4.79 -12.03 -0.57
N SER A 95 -5.38 -10.97 0.01
CA SER A 95 -6.84 -10.77 0.01
C SER A 95 -7.40 -10.67 -1.42
N MET A 96 -6.71 -9.95 -2.29
CA MET A 96 -6.99 -9.86 -3.73
C MET A 96 -6.60 -11.12 -4.54
N GLN A 97 -6.25 -12.22 -3.88
CA GLN A 97 -5.98 -13.54 -4.50
C GLN A 97 -4.79 -13.57 -5.48
N PHE A 98 -3.78 -12.72 -5.30
CA PHE A 98 -2.55 -12.82 -6.08
C PHE A 98 -1.70 -14.03 -5.64
N PRO A 99 -0.96 -14.67 -6.57
CA PRO A 99 -0.11 -15.81 -6.24
C PRO A 99 1.08 -15.38 -5.38
N ALA A 100 1.42 -16.22 -4.38
CA ALA A 100 2.49 -15.94 -3.41
C ALA A 100 3.83 -15.58 -4.07
N GLU A 101 4.20 -16.25 -5.17
CA GLU A 101 5.43 -15.96 -5.92
C GLU A 101 5.48 -14.51 -6.45
N LEU A 102 4.33 -13.97 -6.90
CA LEU A 102 4.26 -12.60 -7.37
C LEU A 102 4.32 -11.61 -6.19
N ILE A 103 3.70 -11.96 -5.06
CA ILE A 103 3.72 -11.15 -3.86
C ILE A 103 5.15 -11.00 -3.34
N GLU A 104 5.90 -12.10 -3.25
CA GLU A 104 7.31 -12.10 -2.86
C GLU A 104 8.14 -11.19 -3.78
N LYS A 105 7.92 -11.28 -5.10
CA LYS A 105 8.59 -10.43 -6.09
C LYS A 105 8.25 -8.95 -5.90
N VAL A 106 6.98 -8.60 -5.69
CA VAL A 106 6.58 -7.20 -5.43
C VAL A 106 7.24 -6.71 -4.15
N CYS A 107 7.11 -7.44 -3.04
CA CYS A 107 7.70 -7.08 -1.75
C CYS A 107 9.23 -6.95 -1.79
N GLY A 108 9.92 -7.78 -2.59
CA GLY A 108 11.36 -7.72 -2.77
C GLY A 108 11.85 -6.47 -3.52
N THR A 109 10.95 -5.77 -4.22
CA THR A 109 11.28 -4.51 -4.91
C THR A 109 10.95 -3.26 -4.11
N ILE A 110 10.20 -3.36 -3.01
CA ILE A 110 9.83 -2.20 -2.17
C ILE A 110 11.00 -1.80 -1.28
#